data_AF-A0A0M0JUU1-F1
#
_entry.id   AF-A0A0M0JUU1-F1
#
_cell.length_a   1.000
_cell.length_b   1.000
_cell.length_c   1.000
_cell.angle_alpha   90.00
_cell.angle_beta   90.00
_cell.angle_gamma   90.00
#
_symmetry.space_group_name_H-M   'P 1'
#
loop_
_entity.id
_entity.type
_entity.pdbx_description
1 polymer ?
#
loop_
_entity_poly.entity_id
_entity_poly.type
_entity_poly.pdbx_seq_one_letter_code
_entity_poly.pdbx_strand_id
1 'polypeptide(L)'
;MERSLRAAAAEAYSTPVAHPVEHIQQNWLRDQLETKHYIMAQTYGAHLPMQIRMELDIFSQSKRLPGIRSSNIAAETILGRDETIDFEDYLGTPDMSETAVDFRAVLEKKYGVAPRNPLKSRVGGPLCAGNEIPRPNVAMARML
;
A
#
# COMPACT_ATOMS: atom_id res chain seq x y z
N MET A 1 36.92 11.31 -21.87
CA MET A 1 35.65 11.16 -21.13
C MET A 1 35.89 10.19 -19.99
N GLU A 2 36.27 10.70 -18.83
CA GLU A 2 36.52 9.88 -17.66
C GLU A 2 35.21 9.72 -16.89
N ARG A 3 34.75 8.47 -16.71
CA ARG A 3 33.65 8.19 -15.79
C ARG A 3 34.17 8.43 -14.38
N SER A 4 33.45 9.24 -13.60
CA SER A 4 33.85 9.50 -12.21
C SER A 4 33.82 8.20 -11.40
N LEU A 5 34.78 8.01 -10.50
CA LEU A 5 34.84 6.86 -9.59
C LEU A 5 33.52 6.67 -8.81
N ARG A 6 32.81 7.77 -8.56
CA ARG A 6 31.50 7.81 -7.90
C ARG A 6 30.39 7.20 -8.77
N ALA A 7 30.41 7.44 -10.09
CA ALA A 7 29.46 6.84 -11.02
C ALA A 7 29.73 5.34 -11.21
N ALA A 8 31.00 4.92 -11.27
CA ALA A 8 31.37 3.50 -11.35
C ALA A 8 31.02 2.72 -10.07
N ALA A 9 31.21 3.32 -8.90
CA ALA A 9 30.78 2.73 -7.62
C ALA A 9 29.24 2.62 -7.55
N ALA A 10 28.51 3.66 -7.96
CA ALA A 10 27.05 3.61 -8.00
C ALA A 10 26.54 2.52 -8.94
N GLU A 11 27.17 2.29 -10.09
CA GLU A 11 26.84 1.21 -11.03
C GLU A 11 27.15 -0.18 -10.43
N ALA A 12 28.26 -0.32 -9.70
CA ALA A 12 28.63 -1.57 -9.00
C ALA A 12 27.73 -1.90 -7.80
N TYR A 13 27.19 -0.89 -7.10
CA TYR A 13 26.18 -1.06 -6.04
C TYR A 13 24.74 -1.03 -6.57
N SER A 14 24.54 -0.67 -7.85
CA SER A 14 23.24 -0.70 -8.54
C SER A 14 22.86 -2.10 -9.00
N THR A 15 23.77 -3.07 -8.97
CA THR A 15 23.42 -4.47 -9.23
C THR A 15 22.57 -5.01 -8.08
N PRO A 16 21.33 -5.46 -8.32
CA PRO A 16 20.48 -6.00 -7.28
C PRO A 16 20.91 -7.43 -6.98
N VAL A 17 22.06 -7.61 -6.33
CA VAL A 17 22.26 -8.80 -5.52
C VAL A 17 21.46 -8.54 -4.25
N ALA A 18 20.14 -8.78 -4.34
CA ALA A 18 19.25 -8.69 -3.19
C ALA A 18 19.87 -9.52 -2.07
N HIS A 19 20.10 -8.89 -0.92
CA HIS A 19 20.74 -9.58 0.19
C HIS A 19 19.85 -10.77 0.59
N PRO A 20 20.39 -11.97 0.83
CA PRO A 20 19.53 -13.15 1.10
C PRO A 20 18.60 -12.93 2.29
N VAL A 21 19.03 -12.16 3.30
CA VAL A 21 18.18 -11.79 4.44
C VAL A 21 17.08 -10.81 4.05
N GLU A 22 17.32 -9.91 3.11
CA GLU A 22 16.29 -8.99 2.63
C GLU A 22 15.14 -9.77 1.99
N HIS A 23 15.46 -10.78 1.18
CA HIS A 23 14.46 -11.67 0.59
C HIS A 23 13.66 -12.43 1.66
N ILE A 24 14.34 -12.93 2.69
CA ILE A 24 13.70 -13.62 3.82
C ILE A 24 12.75 -12.66 4.56
N GLN A 25 13.19 -11.42 4.82
CA GLN A 25 12.39 -10.42 5.52
C GLN A 25 11.14 -10.03 4.73
N GLN A 26 11.26 -9.84 3.41
CA GLN A 26 10.13 -9.50 2.55
C GLN A 26 9.05 -10.60 2.52
N ASN A 27 9.46 -11.88 2.55
CA ASN A 27 8.54 -13.02 2.47
C ASN A 27 8.12 -13.59 3.82
N TRP A 28 8.73 -13.13 4.92
CA TRP A 28 8.57 -13.73 6.24
C TRP A 28 7.10 -13.96 6.64
N LEU A 29 6.24 -12.96 6.50
CA LEU A 29 4.83 -13.07 6.90
C LEU A 29 4.07 -14.12 6.07
N ARG A 30 4.34 -14.18 4.76
CA ARG A 30 3.74 -15.15 3.85
C ARG A 30 4.18 -16.57 4.22
N ASP A 31 5.47 -16.76 4.47
CA ASP A 31 6.05 -18.07 4.78
C ASP A 31 5.58 -18.58 6.16
N GLN A 32 5.43 -17.69 7.15
CA GLN A 32 4.84 -18.02 8.45
C GLN A 32 3.40 -18.51 8.31
N LEU A 33 2.59 -17.81 7.51
CA LEU A 33 1.20 -18.18 7.26
C LEU A 33 1.08 -19.51 6.51
N GLU A 34 1.90 -19.74 5.49
CA GLU A 34 1.94 -21.01 4.76
C GLU A 34 2.35 -22.17 5.67
N THR A 35 3.36 -21.96 6.52
CA THR A 35 3.79 -22.95 7.51
C THR A 35 2.67 -23.28 8.49
N LYS A 36 1.97 -22.26 9.02
CA LYS A 36 0.81 -22.43 9.91
C LYS A 36 -0.31 -23.23 9.24
N HIS A 37 -0.64 -22.90 8.00
CA HIS A 37 -1.66 -23.63 7.23
C HIS A 37 -1.25 -25.07 6.91
N TYR A 38 0.03 -25.31 6.62
CA TYR A 38 0.54 -26.65 6.41
C TYR A 38 0.35 -27.51 7.67
N ILE A 39 0.74 -26.98 8.84
CA ILE A 39 0.54 -27.67 10.13
C ILE A 39 -0.95 -27.94 10.40
N MET A 40 -1.81 -26.94 10.17
CA MET A 40 -3.25 -27.09 10.33
C MET A 40 -3.84 -28.17 9.42
N ALA A 41 -3.38 -28.25 8.17
CA ALA A 41 -3.81 -29.28 7.21
C ALA A 41 -3.44 -30.68 7.69
N GLN A 42 -2.26 -30.86 8.29
CA GLN A 42 -1.81 -32.15 8.82
C GLN A 42 -2.61 -32.56 10.08
N THR A 43 -2.90 -31.61 10.97
CA THR A 43 -3.56 -31.90 12.25
C THR A 43 -5.09 -32.05 12.11
N TYR A 44 -5.72 -31.17 11.35
CA TYR A 44 -7.18 -31.06 11.26
C TYR A 44 -7.75 -31.45 9.89
N GLY A 45 -6.89 -31.68 8.90
CA GLY A 45 -7.27 -31.97 7.52
C GLY A 45 -7.32 -30.73 6.62
N ALA A 46 -7.42 -30.96 5.31
CA ALA A 46 -7.30 -29.91 4.29
C ALA A 46 -8.44 -28.85 4.30
N HIS A 47 -9.58 -29.15 4.93
CA HIS A 47 -10.73 -28.25 4.95
C HIS A 47 -10.49 -26.98 5.80
N LEU A 48 -9.74 -27.09 6.90
CA LEU A 48 -9.50 -25.98 7.81
C LEU A 48 -8.73 -24.81 7.15
N PRO A 49 -7.55 -25.02 6.53
CA PRO A 49 -6.86 -23.93 5.84
C PRO A 49 -7.66 -23.40 4.64
N MET A 50 -8.46 -24.25 3.98
CA MET A 50 -9.35 -23.81 2.90
C MET A 50 -10.42 -22.83 3.43
N GLN A 51 -11.05 -23.15 4.56
CA GLN A 51 -12.01 -22.27 5.21
C GLN A 51 -11.38 -20.93 5.60
N ILE A 52 -10.22 -20.96 6.26
CA ILE A 52 -9.52 -19.73 6.68
C ILE A 52 -9.19 -18.86 5.46
N ARG A 53 -8.73 -19.48 4.36
CA ARG A 53 -8.43 -18.75 3.12
C ARG A 53 -9.68 -18.12 2.51
N MET A 54 -10.81 -18.83 2.49
CA MET A 54 -12.09 -18.27 2.04
C MET A 54 -12.52 -17.08 2.89
N GLU A 55 -12.40 -17.18 4.22
CA GLU A 55 -12.76 -16.09 5.13
C GLU A 55 -11.88 -14.86 4.91
N LEU A 56 -10.56 -15.04 4.74
CA LEU A 56 -9.63 -13.96 4.38
C LEU A 56 -10.00 -13.30 3.05
N ASP A 57 -10.34 -14.08 2.02
CA ASP A 57 -10.73 -13.55 0.72
C ASP A 57 -12.03 -12.75 0.80
N ILE A 58 -13.01 -13.20 1.59
CA ILE A 58 -14.27 -12.49 1.84
C ILE A 58 -14.00 -11.17 2.58
N PHE A 59 -13.20 -11.20 3.64
CA PHE A 59 -12.91 -10.00 4.43
C PHE A 59 -11.98 -9.02 3.72
N SER A 60 -11.17 -9.47 2.76
CA SER A 60 -10.35 -8.58 1.93
C SER A 60 -11.17 -7.66 1.00
N GLN A 61 -12.42 -8.03 0.72
CA GLN A 61 -13.28 -7.30 -0.21
C GLN A 61 -13.97 -6.09 0.45
N SER A 62 -14.17 -6.12 1.76
CA SER A 62 -14.80 -5.01 2.48
C SER A 62 -13.80 -3.85 2.63
N LYS A 63 -13.99 -2.78 1.84
CA LYS A 63 -13.10 -1.62 1.84
C LYS A 63 -13.88 -0.33 2.01
N ARG A 64 -13.22 0.65 2.64
CA ARG A 64 -13.70 2.02 2.77
C ARG A 64 -13.73 2.72 1.42
N LEU A 65 -14.25 3.95 1.41
CA LEU A 65 -14.26 4.79 0.22
C LEU A 65 -12.85 4.91 -0.39
N PRO A 66 -12.71 4.82 -1.72
CA PRO A 66 -11.43 5.02 -2.41
C PRO A 66 -10.83 6.39 -2.05
N GLY A 67 -9.54 6.41 -1.68
CA GLY A 67 -8.84 7.60 -1.22
C GLY A 67 -8.47 7.57 0.26
N ILE A 68 -9.13 6.71 1.06
CA ILE A 68 -8.70 6.38 2.43
C ILE A 68 -8.26 4.93 2.48
N ARG A 69 -7.19 4.65 3.22
CA ARG A 69 -6.75 3.27 3.51
C ARG A 69 -7.82 2.53 4.31
N SER A 70 -8.19 1.34 3.86
CA SER A 70 -9.06 0.44 4.65
C SER A 70 -8.23 -0.30 5.69
N SER A 71 -8.66 -0.23 6.95
CA SER A 71 -8.21 -1.13 8.01
C SER A 71 -9.01 -2.43 7.89
N ASN A 72 -8.38 -3.53 7.48
CA ASN A 72 -9.06 -4.80 7.26
C ASN A 72 -9.14 -5.57 8.59
N ILE A 73 -9.76 -4.97 9.61
CA ILE A 73 -9.70 -5.44 10.99
C ILE A 73 -10.15 -6.90 11.13
N ALA A 74 -11.19 -7.31 10.41
CA ALA A 74 -11.68 -8.69 10.45
C ALA A 74 -10.63 -9.69 9.91
N ALA A 75 -9.88 -9.32 8.86
CA ALA A 75 -8.79 -10.14 8.34
C ALA A 75 -7.60 -10.16 9.32
N GLU A 76 -7.31 -9.03 9.97
CA GLU A 76 -6.26 -8.93 11.00
C GLU A 76 -6.57 -9.80 12.21
N THR A 77 -7.82 -9.89 12.64
CA THR A 77 -8.27 -10.80 13.72
C THR A 77 -8.11 -12.27 13.35
N ILE A 78 -8.46 -12.69 12.12
CA ILE A 78 -8.21 -14.07 11.66
C ILE A 78 -6.71 -14.41 11.70
N LEU A 79 -5.87 -13.44 11.31
CA LEU A 79 -4.43 -13.60 11.31
C LEU A 79 -3.83 -13.56 12.72
N GLY A 80 -4.57 -13.05 13.72
CA GLY A 80 -4.11 -12.84 15.08
C GLY A 80 -3.13 -11.68 15.20
N ARG A 81 -3.24 -10.66 14.32
CA ARG A 81 -2.38 -9.46 14.34
C ARG A 81 -2.94 -8.34 15.21
N ASP A 82 -4.21 -8.40 15.60
CA ASP A 82 -4.90 -7.38 16.41
C ASP A 82 -4.41 -7.33 17.86
N GLU A 83 -3.79 -8.40 18.36
CA GLU A 83 -3.21 -8.48 19.70
C GLU A 83 -1.76 -7.95 19.79
N THR A 84 -1.12 -7.71 18.65
CA THR A 84 0.30 -7.34 18.55
C THR A 84 0.48 -5.96 17.92
N ILE A 85 1.48 -5.21 18.38
CA ILE A 85 1.83 -3.89 17.83
C ILE A 85 3.17 -4.00 17.11
N ASP A 86 3.24 -3.60 15.84
CA ASP A 86 4.46 -3.63 15.04
C ASP A 86 5.07 -2.22 14.85
N PHE A 87 6.27 -2.15 14.29
CA PHE A 87 6.97 -0.88 14.03
C PHE A 87 6.17 0.08 13.15
N GLU A 88 5.43 -0.46 12.17
CA GLU A 88 4.58 0.31 11.26
C GLU A 88 3.44 1.03 11.99
N ASP A 89 2.91 0.41 13.05
CA ASP A 89 1.81 0.97 13.85
C ASP A 89 2.30 2.13 14.73
N TYR A 90 3.53 2.03 15.24
CA TYR A 90 4.13 3.05 16.10
C TYR A 90 4.68 4.24 15.31
N LEU A 91 5.43 3.97 14.22
CA LEU A 91 6.09 5.02 13.43
C LEU A 91 5.16 5.65 12.38
N GLY A 92 4.08 4.95 12.03
CA GLY A 92 3.18 5.34 10.96
C GLY A 92 3.80 5.11 9.58
N THR A 93 2.99 4.63 8.65
CA THR A 93 3.37 4.57 7.23
C THR A 93 2.97 5.87 6.53
N PRO A 94 3.67 6.29 5.46
CA PRO A 94 3.26 7.47 4.69
C PRO A 94 1.81 7.35 4.15
N ASP A 95 1.35 6.11 3.95
CA ASP A 95 -0.03 5.77 3.58
C ASP A 95 -1.09 6.17 4.62
N MET A 96 -0.70 6.24 5.90
CA MET A 96 -1.60 6.61 7.01
C MET A 96 -1.65 8.13 7.24
N SER A 97 -0.95 8.91 6.41
CA SER A 97 -1.03 10.37 6.47
C SER A 97 -2.41 10.88 6.05
N GLU A 98 -3.02 11.72 6.89
CA GLU A 98 -4.26 12.42 6.57
C GLU A 98 -3.99 13.49 5.50
N THR A 99 -3.86 13.06 4.25
CA THR A 99 -3.89 13.94 3.09
C THR A 99 -5.35 14.14 2.73
N ALA A 100 -5.80 15.40 2.58
CA ALA A 100 -7.14 15.63 2.10
C ALA A 100 -7.21 15.28 0.61
N VAL A 101 -8.09 14.34 0.27
CA VAL A 101 -8.27 13.83 -1.09
C VAL A 101 -9.69 14.17 -1.56
N ASP A 102 -9.84 14.60 -2.82
CA ASP A 102 -11.16 14.72 -3.44
C ASP A 102 -11.73 13.32 -3.74
N PHE A 103 -12.60 12.83 -2.86
CA PHE A 103 -13.23 11.51 -2.97
C PHE A 103 -13.96 11.28 -4.28
N ARG A 104 -14.61 12.32 -4.83
CA ARG A 104 -15.34 12.20 -6.10
C ARG A 104 -14.38 11.87 -7.24
N ALA A 105 -13.26 12.60 -7.34
CA ALA A 105 -12.27 12.38 -8.38
C ALA A 105 -11.65 10.96 -8.30
N VAL A 106 -11.40 10.45 -7.09
CA VAL A 106 -10.89 9.08 -6.91
C VAL A 106 -11.92 8.02 -7.28
N LEU A 107 -13.19 8.23 -6.92
CA LEU A 107 -14.29 7.34 -7.29
C LEU A 107 -14.50 7.30 -8.80
N GLU A 108 -14.56 8.46 -9.45
CA GLU A 108 -14.72 8.57 -10.91
C GLU A 108 -13.58 7.83 -11.64
N LYS A 109 -12.34 7.96 -11.15
CA LYS A 109 -11.20 7.21 -11.68
C LYS A 109 -11.33 5.71 -11.45
N LYS A 110 -11.74 5.27 -10.26
CA LYS A 110 -11.89 3.85 -9.91
C LYS A 110 -12.98 3.17 -10.75
N TYR A 111 -14.11 3.85 -10.95
CA TYR A 111 -15.27 3.32 -11.68
C TYR A 111 -15.28 3.69 -13.18
N GLY A 112 -14.28 4.44 -13.65
CA GLY A 112 -14.17 4.84 -15.05
C GLY A 112 -15.26 5.80 -15.51
N VAL A 113 -15.89 6.54 -14.59
CA VAL A 113 -17.04 7.44 -14.84
C VAL A 113 -16.59 8.85 -15.22
N ALA A 114 -15.29 9.06 -15.47
CA ALA A 114 -14.77 10.36 -15.85
C ALA A 114 -15.54 10.92 -17.07
N PRO A 115 -15.92 12.21 -17.06
CA PRO A 115 -16.51 12.83 -18.24
C PRO A 115 -15.55 12.70 -19.42
N ARG A 116 -16.09 12.37 -20.59
CA ARG A 116 -15.38 12.20 -21.87
C ARG A 116 -14.47 13.39 -22.26
N ASN A 117 -14.64 14.52 -21.58
CA ASN A 117 -13.80 15.70 -21.65
C ASN A 117 -13.42 16.09 -20.21
N PRO A 118 -12.12 16.21 -19.87
CA PRO A 118 -11.74 16.79 -18.60
C PRO A 118 -12.21 18.25 -18.63
N LEU A 119 -13.28 18.57 -17.90
CA LEU A 119 -13.64 19.95 -17.66
C LEU A 119 -12.47 20.56 -16.89
N LYS A 120 -11.59 21.24 -17.62
CA LYS A 120 -10.63 22.21 -17.07
C LYS A 120 -11.42 23.06 -16.10
N SER A 121 -11.19 22.85 -14.81
CA SER A 121 -12.08 23.28 -13.73
C SER A 121 -12.39 24.77 -13.87
N ARG A 122 -13.65 25.10 -14.20
CA ARG A 122 -14.19 26.47 -13.99
C ARG A 122 -14.46 26.75 -12.50
N VAL A 123 -14.24 25.76 -11.64
CA VAL A 123 -14.34 25.89 -10.19
C VAL A 123 -12.98 25.57 -9.57
N GLY A 124 -12.23 26.65 -9.33
CA GLY A 124 -11.08 26.83 -8.45
C GLY A 124 -10.24 25.62 -8.03
N GLY A 125 -9.06 25.51 -8.64
CA GLY A 125 -7.91 24.79 -8.09
C GLY A 125 -6.76 24.77 -9.10
N PRO A 126 -5.52 25.15 -8.74
CA PRO A 126 -4.41 25.14 -9.70
C PRO A 126 -4.12 23.72 -10.20
N LEU A 127 -3.76 23.63 -11.48
CA LEU A 127 -3.36 22.39 -12.14
C LEU A 127 -2.14 21.82 -11.41
N CYS A 128 -2.30 20.64 -10.82
CA CYS A 128 -1.18 19.90 -10.26
C CYS A 128 -0.36 19.37 -11.45
N ALA A 129 0.74 20.06 -11.77
CA ALA A 129 1.73 19.64 -12.76
C ALA A 129 2.63 18.50 -12.21
N GLY A 130 2.07 17.64 -11.36
CA GLY A 130 2.74 16.55 -10.69
C GLY A 130 1.69 15.53 -10.24
N ASN A 131 2.10 14.27 -10.11
CA ASN A 131 1.27 13.13 -9.72
C ASN A 131 0.76 13.21 -8.27
N GLU A 132 0.78 14.39 -7.65
CA GLU A 132 0.51 14.65 -6.24
C GLU A 132 -0.84 15.35 -6.08
N ILE A 133 -1.67 14.81 -5.18
CA ILE A 133 -3.00 15.34 -4.86
C ILE A 133 -2.81 16.63 -4.03
N PRO A 134 -3.46 17.76 -4.40
CA PRO A 134 -3.25 19.02 -3.71
C PRO A 134 -3.88 19.01 -2.31
N ARG A 135 -3.13 19.48 -1.31
CA ARG A 135 -3.59 19.65 0.07
C ARG A 135 -4.43 20.94 0.21
N PRO A 136 -5.61 20.92 0.84
CA PRO A 136 -6.35 22.14 1.17
C PRO A 136 -5.63 22.92 2.27
N ASN A 137 -5.66 24.25 2.16
CA ASN A 137 -5.10 25.25 3.10
C ASN A 137 -3.57 25.37 3.20
N VAL A 138 -2.79 24.70 2.34
CA VAL A 138 -1.36 25.02 2.23
C VAL A 138 -1.19 26.17 1.24
N ALA A 139 -1.06 27.39 1.76
CA ALA A 139 -0.62 28.54 0.98
C ALA A 139 0.81 28.27 0.50
N MET A 140 0.96 27.82 -0.74
CA MET A 140 2.27 27.74 -1.38
C MET A 140 2.73 29.15 -1.69
N ALA A 141 3.57 29.70 -0.81
CA ALA A 141 4.40 30.84 -1.13
C ALA A 141 5.33 30.44 -2.27
N ARG A 142 4.98 30.87 -3.49
CA ARG A 142 5.86 30.76 -4.66
C ARG A 142 6.75 32.00 -4.67
N MET A 143 7.92 31.92 -4.03
CA MET A 143 9.02 32.84 -4.32
C MET A 143 9.63 32.46 -5.68
N LEU A 144 9.86 33.52 -6.46
CA LEU A 144 10.57 33.65 -7.75
C LEU A 144 11.33 32.44 -8.28
#